data_AF-A0A127T659-F1
#
_entry.id   AF-A0A127T659-F1
#
_cell.length_a   1.000
_cell.length_b   1.000
_cell.length_c   1.000
_cell.angle_alpha   90.00
_cell.angle_beta   90.00
_cell.angle_gamma   90.00
#
_symmetry.space_group_name_H-M   'P 1'
#
loop_
_entity.id
_entity.type
_entity.pdbx_description
1 polymer ?
#
loop_
_entity_poly.entity_id
_entity_poly.type
_entity_poly.pdbx_seq_one_letter_code
_entity_poly.pdbx_strand_id
1 'polypeptide(L)'
;MLTLITGGCKCGKSSIAEDILSDFCGRKIYIATMEPFGEEAHAAISRHRIMRSGKGFETVEKYTDIQDIALPDGCAVLLECACNLMANEMFSKGEKFPAQKIMSGISKL
;
A
#
# COMPACT_ATOMS: atom_id res chain seq x y z
N MET A 1 3.36 -12.59 -9.77
CA MET A 1 1.97 -12.99 -9.47
C MET A 1 1.30 -11.80 -8.79
N LEU A 2 0.09 -11.41 -9.21
CA LEU A 2 -0.67 -10.33 -8.58
C LEU A 2 -1.87 -10.93 -7.85
N THR A 3 -2.03 -10.60 -6.57
CA THR A 3 -3.16 -11.04 -5.74
C THR A 3 -3.94 -9.83 -5.26
N LEU A 4 -5.24 -9.80 -5.55
CA LEU A 4 -6.15 -8.75 -5.08
C LEU A 4 -6.95 -9.24 -3.89
N ILE A 5 -6.88 -8.52 -2.77
CA ILE A 5 -7.65 -8.80 -1.55
C ILE A 5 -8.65 -7.67 -1.34
N THR A 6 -9.94 -8.01 -1.35
CA THR A 6 -11.04 -7.03 -1.22
C THR A 6 -11.98 -7.41 -0.08
N GLY A 7 -12.86 -6.48 0.30
CA GLY A 7 -13.80 -6.67 1.42
C GLY A 7 -14.06 -5.38 2.20
N GLY A 8 -15.06 -5.42 3.08
CA GLY A 8 -15.56 -4.26 3.83
C GLY A 8 -14.57 -3.63 4.81
N CYS A 9 -14.97 -2.53 5.46
CA CYS A 9 -14.12 -1.85 6.45
C CYS A 9 -13.85 -2.77 7.66
N LYS A 10 -12.61 -2.77 8.17
CA LYS A 10 -12.18 -3.51 9.38
C LYS A 10 -12.45 -5.03 9.38
N CYS A 11 -12.55 -5.68 8.20
CA CYS A 11 -12.77 -7.13 8.09
C CYS A 11 -11.49 -7.99 8.05
N GLY A 12 -10.33 -7.45 8.45
CA GLY A 12 -9.09 -8.23 8.58
C GLY A 12 -8.25 -8.42 7.30
N LYS A 13 -8.56 -7.72 6.20
CA LYS A 13 -7.82 -7.84 4.91
C LYS A 13 -6.32 -7.67 5.03
N SER A 14 -5.90 -6.64 5.77
CA SER A 14 -4.50 -6.29 5.98
C SER A 14 -3.75 -7.44 6.65
N SER A 15 -4.34 -8.05 7.69
CA SER A 15 -3.76 -9.21 8.36
C SER A 15 -3.60 -10.38 7.40
N ILE A 16 -4.65 -10.72 6.63
CA ILE A 16 -4.59 -11.81 5.65
C ILE A 16 -3.49 -11.55 4.62
N ALA A 17 -3.36 -10.31 4.13
CA ALA A 17 -2.35 -9.93 3.15
C ALA A 17 -0.92 -10.03 3.71
N GLU A 18 -0.73 -9.62 4.96
CA GLU A 18 0.53 -9.75 5.69
C GLU A 18 0.89 -11.22 5.95
N ASP A 19 -0.11 -12.05 6.32
CA ASP A 19 0.06 -13.47 6.60
C ASP A 19 0.42 -14.25 5.33
N ILE A 20 -0.15 -13.91 4.17
CA ILE A 20 0.25 -14.49 2.87
C ILE A 20 1.74 -14.26 2.57
N LEU A 21 2.29 -13.14 3.03
CA LEU A 21 3.70 -12.78 2.85
C LEU A 21 4.58 -13.13 4.05
N SER A 22 4.03 -13.80 5.08
CA SER A 22 4.78 -14.09 6.30
C SER A 22 5.98 -15.03 6.03
N ASP A 23 5.74 -16.07 5.23
CA ASP A 23 6.76 -17.08 4.84
C ASP A 23 7.62 -16.66 3.64
N PHE A 24 7.40 -15.47 3.08
CA PHE A 24 8.19 -14.99 1.95
C PHE A 24 9.65 -14.77 2.37
N CYS A 25 10.56 -15.55 1.77
CA CYS A 25 11.99 -15.44 1.98
C CYS A 25 12.56 -14.31 1.12
N GLY A 26 12.76 -13.12 1.70
CA GLY A 26 13.33 -11.98 1.00
C GLY A 26 12.90 -10.65 1.61
N ARG A 27 13.19 -9.55 0.90
CA ARG A 27 12.74 -8.21 1.30
C ARG A 27 11.23 -8.09 1.07
N LYS A 28 10.51 -7.56 2.04
CA LYS A 28 9.07 -7.32 1.97
C LYS A 28 8.83 -5.82 2.07
N ILE A 29 8.26 -5.23 1.03
CA ILE A 29 8.00 -3.80 0.95
C ILE A 29 6.51 -3.55 1.19
N TYR A 30 6.20 -2.72 2.17
CA TYR A 30 4.85 -2.28 2.47
C TYR A 30 4.66 -0.86 1.95
N ILE A 31 3.90 -0.69 0.87
CA ILE A 31 3.56 0.61 0.29
C ILE A 31 2.30 1.14 0.98
N ALA A 32 2.46 2.12 1.86
CA ALA A 32 1.37 2.75 2.59
C ALA A 32 0.90 4.00 1.84
N THR A 33 -0.38 4.00 1.43
CA THR A 33 -0.95 5.03 0.56
C THR A 33 -1.89 6.00 1.29
N MET A 34 -2.06 5.84 2.60
CA MET A 34 -2.89 6.75 3.40
C MET A 34 -2.18 8.09 3.62
N GLU A 35 -2.72 9.19 3.08
CA GLU A 35 -2.23 10.53 3.36
C GLU A 35 -2.55 10.93 4.81
N PRO A 36 -1.63 11.62 5.52
CA PRO A 36 -1.83 12.07 6.88
C PRO A 36 -2.70 13.34 6.94
N PHE A 37 -3.88 13.31 6.33
CA PHE A 37 -4.79 14.45 6.32
C PHE A 37 -5.69 14.46 7.58
N GLY A 38 -5.35 15.32 8.53
CA GLY A 38 -6.10 15.52 9.78
C GLY A 38 -5.76 14.49 10.87
N GLU A 39 -6.21 14.78 12.09
CA GLU A 39 -5.87 14.02 13.30
C GLU A 39 -6.30 12.55 13.24
N GLU A 40 -7.45 12.26 12.63
CA GLU A 40 -7.94 10.89 12.50
C GLU A 40 -7.02 10.03 11.62
N ALA A 41 -6.47 10.61 10.55
CA ALA A 41 -5.52 9.94 9.67
C ALA A 41 -4.19 9.69 10.38
N HIS A 42 -3.67 10.67 11.12
CA HIS A 42 -2.48 10.49 11.95
C HIS A 42 -2.64 9.36 12.97
N ALA A 43 -3.78 9.31 13.66
CA ALA A 43 -4.09 8.25 14.60
C ALA A 43 -4.19 6.88 13.90
N ALA A 44 -4.80 6.81 12.71
CA ALA A 44 -4.90 5.59 11.93
C ALA A 44 -3.53 5.08 11.45
N ILE A 45 -2.70 5.95 10.87
CA ILE A 45 -1.35 5.63 10.42
C ILE A 45 -0.50 5.14 11.60
N SER A 46 -0.58 5.79 12.75
CA SER A 46 0.14 5.37 13.96
C SER A 46 -0.26 3.96 14.41
N ARG A 47 -1.57 3.65 14.41
CA ARG A 47 -2.06 2.30 14.71
C ARG A 47 -1.56 1.27 13.70
N HIS A 48 -1.60 1.57 12.40
CA HIS A 48 -1.11 0.65 11.36
C HIS A 48 0.40 0.39 11.48
N ARG A 49 1.20 1.43 11.77
CA ARG A 49 2.65 1.28 12.02
C ARG A 49 2.92 0.32 13.19
N ILE A 50 2.16 0.42 14.27
CA ILE A 50 2.26 -0.51 15.41
C ILE A 50 1.86 -1.93 14.99
N MET A 51 0.73 -2.10 14.29
CA MET A 51 0.22 -3.43 13.89
C MET A 51 1.19 -4.22 13.00
N ARG A 52 1.91 -3.53 12.10
CA ARG A 52 2.90 -4.17 11.22
C ARG A 52 4.31 -4.21 11.78
N SER A 53 4.54 -3.63 12.96
CA SER A 53 5.86 -3.66 13.61
C SER A 53 6.27 -5.10 13.89
N GLY A 54 7.54 -5.43 13.61
CA GLY A 54 8.08 -6.77 13.82
C GLY A 54 7.67 -7.81 12.77
N LYS A 55 6.83 -7.48 11.77
CA LYS A 55 6.44 -8.39 10.69
C LYS A 55 7.47 -8.51 9.54
N GLY A 56 8.60 -7.79 9.65
CA GLY A 56 9.68 -7.83 8.68
C GLY A 56 9.41 -7.06 7.39
N PHE A 57 8.48 -6.10 7.41
CA PHE A 57 8.23 -5.20 6.28
C PHE A 57 9.07 -3.93 6.38
N GLU A 58 9.66 -3.53 5.26
CA GLU A 58 10.15 -2.18 5.04
C GLU A 58 9.00 -1.31 4.55
N THR A 59 8.66 -0.25 5.30
CA THR A 59 7.56 0.64 4.92
C THR A 59 8.05 1.72 3.97
N VAL A 60 7.33 1.89 2.86
CA VAL A 60 7.43 3.07 1.97
C VAL A 60 6.11 3.82 2.03
N GLU A 61 6.15 5.06 2.52
CA GLU A 61 4.98 5.94 2.46
C GLU A 61 4.97 6.65 1.11
N LYS A 62 4.12 6.18 0.21
CA LYS A 62 3.95 6.72 -1.14
C LYS A 62 2.47 6.81 -1.44
N TYR A 63 1.96 8.02 -1.46
CA TYR A 63 0.52 8.28 -1.50
C TYR A 63 -0.03 8.45 -2.91
N THR A 64 0.84 8.83 -3.85
CA THR A 64 0.59 9.02 -5.29
C THR A 64 1.85 8.65 -6.06
N ASP A 65 1.75 8.54 -7.38
CA ASP A 65 2.87 8.30 -8.29
C ASP A 65 3.67 7.03 -7.94
N ILE A 66 2.97 5.92 -7.65
CA ILE A 66 3.61 4.66 -7.23
C ILE A 66 4.61 4.11 -8.26
N GLN A 67 4.49 4.52 -9.53
CA GLN A 67 5.44 4.16 -10.58
C GLN A 67 6.87 4.69 -10.34
N ASP A 68 7.04 5.66 -9.44
CA ASP A 68 8.35 6.24 -9.12
C ASP A 68 9.06 5.49 -7.99
N ILE A 69 8.43 4.46 -7.39
CA ILE A 69 9.05 3.68 -6.33
C ILE A 69 10.14 2.79 -6.95
N ALA A 70 11.37 2.95 -6.47
CA ALA A 70 12.44 2.01 -6.77
C ALA A 70 12.33 0.81 -5.82
N LEU A 71 12.14 -0.38 -6.38
CA LEU A 71 12.04 -1.61 -5.62
C LEU A 71 13.29 -2.49 -5.79
N PRO A 72 13.71 -3.20 -4.74
CA PRO A 72 14.75 -4.21 -4.87
C PRO A 72 14.27 -5.40 -5.71
N ASP A 73 15.18 -5.98 -6.50
CA ASP A 73 14.89 -7.18 -7.27
C ASP A 73 14.44 -8.34 -6.38
N GLY A 74 13.39 -9.05 -6.81
CA GLY A 74 12.87 -10.22 -6.12
C GLY A 74 12.24 -9.91 -4.75
N CYS A 75 11.88 -8.67 -4.46
CA CYS A 75 11.11 -8.36 -3.24
C CYS A 75 9.63 -8.73 -3.39
N ALA A 76 8.95 -8.93 -2.25
CA ALA A 76 7.50 -9.00 -2.21
C ALA A 76 6.92 -7.63 -1.86
N VAL A 77 5.82 -7.25 -2.51
CA VAL A 77 5.19 -5.94 -2.33
C VAL A 77 3.78 -6.10 -1.79
N LEU A 78 3.47 -5.38 -0.72
CA LEU A 78 2.13 -5.20 -0.19
C LEU A 78 1.71 -3.74 -0.32
N LEU A 79 0.78 -3.45 -1.22
CA LEU A 79 0.22 -2.12 -1.40
C LEU A 79 -1.07 -1.97 -0.60
N GLU A 80 -1.08 -1.06 0.38
CA GLU A 80 -2.24 -0.80 1.22
C GLU A 80 -2.56 0.70 1.33
N CYS A 81 -3.70 1.20 0.84
CA CYS A 81 -4.75 0.51 0.07
C CYS A 81 -4.98 1.15 -1.31
N ALA A 82 -5.51 0.34 -2.24
CA ALA A 82 -5.81 0.80 -3.59
C ALA A 82 -6.84 1.96 -3.61
N CYS A 83 -7.81 1.97 -2.68
CA CYS A 83 -8.81 3.02 -2.61
C CYS A 83 -8.23 4.38 -2.21
N ASN A 84 -7.32 4.40 -1.22
CA ASN A 84 -6.64 5.64 -0.83
C ASN A 84 -5.77 6.14 -1.98
N LEU A 85 -4.99 5.26 -2.62
CA LEU A 85 -4.17 5.64 -3.77
C LEU A 85 -5.01 6.23 -4.90
N MET A 86 -6.13 5.60 -5.23
CA MET A 86 -7.08 6.08 -6.23
C MET A 86 -7.61 7.48 -5.86
N ALA A 87 -8.04 7.67 -4.60
CA ALA A 87 -8.52 8.96 -4.12
C ALA A 87 -7.43 10.03 -4.19
N ASN A 88 -6.21 9.73 -3.76
CA ASN A 88 -5.11 10.70 -3.78
C ASN A 88 -4.73 11.10 -5.22
N GLU A 89 -4.70 10.15 -6.15
CA GLU A 89 -4.48 10.47 -7.58
C GLU A 89 -5.57 11.39 -8.13
N MET A 90 -6.84 11.10 -7.81
CA MET A 90 -7.96 11.93 -8.25
C MET A 90 -7.95 13.33 -7.63
N PHE A 91 -7.81 13.43 -6.31
CA PHE A 91 -8.12 14.65 -5.58
C PHE A 91 -6.87 15.45 -5.21
N SER A 92 -5.76 14.78 -4.86
CA SER A 92 -4.51 15.44 -4.50
C SER A 92 -3.68 15.80 -5.75
N LYS A 93 -3.73 14.96 -6.81
CA LYS A 93 -3.00 15.20 -8.07
C LYS A 93 -3.85 15.72 -9.22
N GLY A 94 -5.17 15.57 -9.16
CA GLY A 94 -6.05 15.95 -10.27
C GLY A 94 -5.91 15.04 -11.50
N GLU A 95 -5.49 13.79 -11.30
CA GLU A 95 -5.31 12.83 -12.39
C GLU A 95 -6.66 12.50 -13.04
N LYS A 96 -6.71 12.56 -14.37
CA LYS A 96 -7.93 12.31 -15.16
C LYS A 96 -8.17 10.82 -15.34
N PHE A 97 -7.11 10.02 -15.37
CA PHE A 97 -7.15 8.58 -15.61
C PHE A 97 -6.41 7.80 -14.50
N PRO A 98 -6.86 7.93 -13.24
CA PRO A 98 -6.14 7.41 -12.07
C PRO A 98 -6.01 5.89 -12.11
N ALA A 99 -7.05 5.19 -12.57
CA ALA A 99 -7.02 3.73 -12.68
C ALA A 99 -5.96 3.24 -13.66
N GLN A 100 -5.88 3.84 -14.86
CA GLN A 100 -4.89 3.49 -15.87
C GLN A 100 -3.46 3.76 -15.37
N LYS A 101 -3.25 4.91 -14.71
CA LYS A 101 -1.98 5.27 -14.10
C LYS A 101 -1.55 4.27 -13.02
N ILE A 102 -2.44 3.93 -12.10
CA ILE A 102 -2.17 2.97 -11.02
C ILE A 102 -1.87 1.58 -11.59
N MET A 103 -2.65 1.10 -12.55
CA MET A 103 -2.41 -0.21 -13.16
C MET A 103 -1.07 -0.27 -13.91
N SER A 104 -0.69 0.80 -14.62
CA SER A 104 0.62 0.93 -15.24
C SER A 104 1.74 0.93 -14.19
N GLY A 105 1.54 1.63 -13.06
CA GLY A 105 2.47 1.61 -11.93
C GLY A 105 2.64 0.22 -11.32
N ILE A 106 1.54 -0.48 -11.02
CA ILE A 106 1.57 -1.85 -10.45
C ILE A 106 2.31 -2.83 -11.36
N SER A 107 2.21 -2.68 -12.68
CA SER A 107 2.93 -3.56 -13.61
C SER A 107 4.46 -3.42 -13.57
N LYS A 108 4.96 -2.34 -12.96
CA LYS A 108 6.39 -2.06 -12.77
C LYS A 108 6.87 -2.38 -11.35
N LEU A 109 5.97 -2.77 -10.45
CA LEU A 109 6.30 -3.16 -9.09
C LEU A 109 6.78 -4.62 -9.01
#